data_AF-A0A254TM34-F1
#
_entry.id   AF-A0A254TM34-F1
#
_cell.length_a   1.000
_cell.length_b   1.000
_cell.length_c   1.000
_cell.angle_alpha   90.00
_cell.angle_beta   90.00
_cell.angle_gamma   90.00
#
_symmetry.space_group_name_H-M   'P 1'
#
loop_
_entity.id
_entity.type
_entity.pdbx_description
1 polymer ?
#
loop_
_entity_poly.entity_id
_entity_poly.type
_entity_poly.pdbx_seq_one_letter_code
_entity_poly.pdbx_strand_id
1 'polypeptide(L)' 'MDWQIEAKRLLRAEMVRMGVSVNDLAEALASVGMDESPKSLAVKISRGKFQLAFFLQCMSALGVESVTVTLPKSKPTSFM' A
#
# COMPACT_ATOMS: atom_id res chain seq x y z
N MET A 1 -3.09 18.42 1.34
CA MET A 1 -3.93 17.21 1.20
C MET A 1 -2.94 16.06 1.12
N ASP A 2 -2.87 15.22 2.16
CA ASP A 2 -1.76 14.27 2.32
C ASP A 2 -2.12 12.87 1.84
N TRP A 3 -2.45 12.78 0.55
CA TRP A 3 -2.89 11.54 -0.10
C TRP A 3 -1.85 10.43 -0.02
N GLN A 4 -0.56 10.79 -0.03
CA GLN A 4 0.55 9.86 0.09
C GLN A 4 0.62 9.26 1.48
N ILE A 5 0.35 10.04 2.54
CA ILE A 5 0.23 9.50 3.88
C ILE A 5 -0.93 8.50 3.97
N GLU A 6 -2.10 8.80 3.39
CA GLU A 6 -3.21 7.85 3.44
C GLU A 6 -2.98 6.60 2.60
N ALA A 7 -2.36 6.74 1.42
CA ALA A 7 -1.98 5.58 0.60
C ALA A 7 -1.03 4.63 1.34
N LYS A 8 0.04 5.15 1.97
CA LYS A 8 0.96 4.28 2.72
C LYS A 8 0.32 3.72 3.99
N ARG A 9 -0.57 4.46 4.65
CA ARG A 9 -1.32 3.98 5.83
C ARG A 9 -2.21 2.82 5.45
N LEU A 10 -2.92 2.92 4.32
CA LEU A 10 -3.79 1.87 3.81
C LEU A 10 -3.01 0.57 3.59
N LEU A 11 -1.91 0.63 2.84
CA LEU A 11 -1.08 -0.55 2.57
C LEU A 11 -0.50 -1.14 3.86
N ARG A 12 0.04 -0.29 4.76
CA ARG A 12 0.58 -0.76 6.05
C ARG A 12 -0.48 -1.37 6.95
N ALA A 13 -1.70 -0.83 6.95
CA ALA A 13 -2.79 -1.38 7.74
C ALA A 13 -3.14 -2.79 7.27
N GLU A 14 -3.11 -3.05 5.96
CA GLU A 14 -3.30 -4.40 5.43
C GLU A 14 -2.16 -5.34 5.82
N MET A 15 -0.91 -4.88 5.70
CA MET A 15 0.24 -5.68 6.14
C MET A 15 0.14 -6.06 7.63
N VAL A 16 -0.29 -5.13 8.47
CA VAL A 16 -0.51 -5.39 9.91
C VAL A 16 -1.66 -6.37 10.13
N ARG A 17 -2.78 -6.25 9.39
CA ARG A 17 -3.90 -7.21 9.46
C ARG A 17 -3.48 -8.63 9.10
N MET A 18 -2.60 -8.75 8.10
CA MET A 18 -2.08 -10.04 7.64
C MET A 18 -0.89 -10.54 8.48
N GLY A 19 -0.38 -9.74 9.43
CA GLY A 19 0.75 -10.12 10.27
C GLY A 19 2.08 -10.21 9.51
N VAL A 20 2.22 -9.51 8.38
CA VAL A 20 3.39 -9.60 7.49
C VAL A 20 4.31 -8.39 7.62
N SER A 21 5.61 -8.64 7.50
CA SER A 21 6.65 -7.62 7.40
C SER A 21 6.87 -7.18 5.95
N VAL A 22 7.72 -6.17 5.75
CA VAL A 22 8.14 -5.76 4.40
C VAL A 22 8.97 -6.85 3.72
N ASN A 23 9.70 -7.66 4.48
CA ASN A 23 10.47 -8.78 3.92
C ASN A 23 9.50 -9.86 3.41
N ASP A 24 8.50 -10.23 4.21
CA ASP A 24 7.50 -11.24 3.83
C ASP A 24 6.69 -10.78 2.62
N LEU A 25 6.36 -9.48 2.54
CA LEU A 25 5.69 -8.92 1.36
C LEU A 25 6.60 -8.98 0.12
N ALA A 26 7.90 -8.75 0.25
CA ALA A 26 8.84 -8.87 -0.88
C ALA A 26 8.92 -10.32 -1.38
N GLU A 27 8.97 -11.28 -0.47
CA GLU A 27 8.95 -12.71 -0.80
C GLU A 27 7.63 -13.13 -1.47
N ALA A 28 6.49 -12.66 -0.95
CA ALA A 28 5.18 -12.91 -1.56
C ALA A 28 5.06 -12.27 -2.96
N LEU A 29 5.59 -11.06 -3.14
CA LEU A 29 5.61 -10.37 -4.44
C LEU A 29 6.48 -11.09 -5.48
N ALA A 30 7.58 -11.73 -5.05
CA ALA A 30 8.41 -12.54 -5.94
C ALA A 30 7.61 -13.71 -6.53
N SER A 31 6.69 -14.31 -5.77
CA SER A 31 5.83 -15.40 -6.25
C SER A 31 4.86 -14.99 -7.36
N VAL A 32 4.53 -13.70 -7.45
CA VAL A 32 3.68 -13.12 -8.52
C VAL A 32 4.49 -12.41 -9.61
N GLY A 33 5.80 -12.67 -9.68
CA GLY A 33 6.70 -12.18 -10.73
C GLY A 33 7.22 -10.75 -10.51
N MET A 34 7.10 -10.20 -9.30
CA MET A 34 7.69 -8.91 -8.93
C MET A 34 8.91 -9.11 -8.03
N ASP A 35 10.09 -8.97 -8.62
CA ASP A 35 11.36 -9.03 -7.89
C ASP A 35 11.74 -7.63 -7.39
N GLU A 36 11.25 -7.26 -6.21
CA GLU A 36 11.66 -6.06 -5.49
C GLU A 36 12.40 -6.43 -4.20
N SER A 37 13.57 -5.83 -4.00
CA SER A 37 14.29 -5.98 -2.73
C SER A 37 13.46 -5.41 -1.56
N PRO A 38 13.56 -5.97 -0.34
CA PRO A 38 12.85 -5.41 0.81
C PRO A 38 13.19 -3.93 1.09
N LYS A 39 14.42 -3.52 0.76
CA LYS A 39 14.87 -2.13 0.90
C LYS A 39 14.20 -1.18 -0.09
N SER A 40 14.13 -1.54 -1.37
CA SER A 40 13.43 -0.72 -2.38
C SER A 40 11.94 -0.64 -2.07
N LEU A 41 11.36 -1.77 -1.66
CA LEU A 41 9.97 -1.89 -1.26
C LEU A 41 9.65 -0.99 -0.05
N ALA A 42 10.48 -1.02 1.00
CA ALA A 42 10.32 -0.14 2.16
C ALA A 42 10.34 1.35 1.78
N VAL A 43 11.25 1.76 0.89
CA VAL A 43 11.33 3.14 0.39
C VAL A 43 10.08 3.49 -0.43
N LYS A 44 9.62 2.59 -1.29
CA LYS A 44 8.42 2.78 -2.12
C LYS A 44 7.17 2.95 -1.26
N ILE A 45 6.98 2.07 -0.28
CA ILE A 45 5.85 2.12 0.67
C ILE A 45 5.93 3.40 1.52
N SER A 46 7.09 3.74 2.07
CA SER A 46 7.24 4.91 2.94
C SER A 46 6.93 6.24 2.25
N ARG A 47 7.22 6.34 0.94
CA ARG A 47 6.89 7.51 0.10
C ARG A 47 5.40 7.63 -0.22
N GLY A 48 4.65 6.53 -0.23
CA GLY A 48 3.20 6.54 -0.51
C GLY A 48 2.83 7.01 -1.93
N LYS A 49 3.77 6.98 -2.88
CA LYS A 49 3.58 7.38 -4.29
C LYS A 49 3.68 6.17 -5.23
N PHE A 50 3.14 5.04 -4.82
CA PHE A 50 3.10 3.84 -5.66
C PHE A 50 1.84 3.84 -6.54
N GLN A 51 1.94 3.15 -7.68
CA GLN A 51 0.81 2.97 -8.59
C GLN A 51 -0.24 2.05 -7.96
N LEU A 52 -1.51 2.22 -8.34
CA LEU A 52 -2.59 1.32 -7.89
C LEU A 52 -2.34 -0.13 -8.32
N ALA A 53 -1.74 -0.36 -9.49
CA ALA A 53 -1.37 -1.70 -9.94
C ALA A 53 -0.45 -2.42 -8.93
N PHE A 54 0.57 -1.71 -8.43
CA PHE A 54 1.44 -2.24 -7.37
C PHE A 54 0.68 -2.55 -6.08
N PHE A 55 -0.27 -1.69 -5.70
CA PHE A 55 -1.12 -1.95 -4.54
C PHE A 55 -1.95 -3.22 -4.73
N LEU A 56 -2.59 -3.40 -5.88
CA LEU A 56 -3.37 -4.61 -6.21
C LEU A 56 -2.50 -5.87 -6.23
N GLN A 57 -1.27 -5.78 -6.73
CA GLN A 57 -0.30 -6.87 -6.66
C GLN A 57 0.02 -7.23 -5.21
N CYS A 58 0.20 -6.24 -4.32
CA CYS A 58 0.36 -6.49 -2.89
C CYS A 58 -0.88 -7.19 -2.30
N MET A 59 -2.09 -6.73 -2.62
CA MET A 59 -3.31 -7.37 -2.10
C MET A 59 -3.44 -8.82 -2.57
N SER A 60 -3.20 -9.06 -3.86
CA SER A 60 -3.19 -10.40 -4.45
C SER A 60 -2.15 -11.31 -3.79
N ALA A 61 -0.91 -10.83 -3.61
CA ALA A 61 0.17 -11.57 -2.96
C ALA A 61 -0.12 -11.87 -1.47
N LEU A 62 -0.90 -11.01 -0.81
CA LEU A 62 -1.34 -11.21 0.57
C LEU A 62 -2.65 -11.99 0.70
N GLY A 63 -3.28 -12.41 -0.41
CA GLY A 63 -4.58 -13.11 -0.37
C GLY A 63 -5.75 -12.22 0.08
N VAL A 64 -5.62 -10.90 -0.08
CA VAL A 64 -6.63 -9.91 0.30
C VAL A 64 -7.57 -9.67 -0.88
N GLU A 65 -8.82 -10.09 -0.75
CA GLU A 65 -9.83 -9.98 -1.81
C GLU A 65 -10.48 -8.59 -1.89
N SER A 66 -10.55 -7.86 -0.77
CA SER A 66 -11.17 -6.54 -0.72
C SER A 66 -10.52 -5.64 0.31
N VAL A 67 -10.52 -4.34 0.03
CA VAL A 67 -9.96 -3.31 0.91
C VAL A 67 -10.93 -2.15 1.03
N THR A 68 -11.25 -1.76 2.26
CA THR A 68 -12.01 -0.54 2.53
C THR A 68 -11.08 0.66 2.59
N VAL A 69 -11.34 1.67 1.75
CA VAL A 69 -10.55 2.90 1.69
C VAL A 69 -11.27 4.02 2.45
N THR A 70 -10.60 4.61 3.44
CA THR A 70 -11.06 5.84 4.08
C THR A 70 -10.37 7.03 3.45
N LEU A 71 -11.14 7.94 2.86
CA LEU A 71 -10.59 9.13 2.22
C LEU A 71 -10.29 10.22 3.27
N PRO A 72 -9.16 10.94 3.14
CA PRO A 72 -8.88 12.08 3.99
C PRO A 72 -9.96 13.14 3.81
N LYS A 73 -10.50 13.67 4.91
CA LYS A 73 -11.45 14.78 4.87
C LYS A 73 -10.76 16.00 4.26
N SER A 74 -11.22 16.46 3.09
CA SER A 74 -10.84 17.77 2.59
C SER A 74 -11.48 18.84 3.48
N LYS A 75 -10.79 19.96 3.72
CA LYS A 75 -11.47 21.18 4.19
C LYS A 75 -12.55 21.52 3.15
N PRO A 76 -13.77 21.93 3.54
CA PRO A 76 -14.79 22.31 2.58
C PRO A 76 -14.19 23.40 1.68
N THR A 77 -13.98 23.05 0.42
CA THR A 77 -13.70 24.05 -0.61
C THR A 77 -14.97 24.87 -0.69
N SER A 78 -14.94 26.07 -0.12
CA SER A 78 -15.96 27.08 -0.39
C SER A 78 -15.92 27.31 -1.88
N PHE A 79 -16.87 26.72 -2.61
CA PHE A 79 -17.16 27.11 -3.97
C PHE A 79 -17.81 28.49 -3.84
N MET A 80 -16.99 29.53 -3.93
CA MET A 80 -17.41 30.91 -4.06
C MET A 80 -17.16 31.35 -5.50
#